data_AF-A0A7X4XP87-F1
#
_entry.id   AF-A0A7X4XP87-F1
#
_cell.length_a   1.000
_cell.length_b   1.000
_cell.length_c   1.000
_cell.angle_alpha   90.00
_cell.angle_beta   90.00
_cell.angle_gamma   90.00
#
_symmetry.space_group_name_H-M   'P 1'
#
loop_
_entity.id
_entity.type
_entity.pdbx_description
1 polymer ?
#
loop_
_entity_poly.entity_id
_entity_poly.type
_entity_poly.pdbx_seq_one_letter_code
_entity_poly.pdbx_strand_id
1 'polypeptide(L)'
;MTQDIWRLVTPQYDDFDLLFAQFEQIPVHSFFQTQHRLSQAIERFIQIQGFSRVLLINAPDNSVYRSLVQEHIQNKRLGVPIVRTESLDMSTLFGQIKAENGQIISQSTGLLEQANNG
;
A
#
# COMPACT_ATOMS: atom_id res chain seq x y z
N MET A 1 -19.37 -41.80 39.94
CA MET A 1 -18.37 -40.85 39.43
C MET A 1 -18.32 -41.02 37.93
N THR A 2 -18.92 -40.10 37.17
CA THR A 2 -18.76 -40.04 35.72
C THR A 2 -17.34 -39.55 35.45
N GLN A 3 -16.49 -40.45 34.93
CA GLN A 3 -15.21 -40.04 34.35
C GLN A 3 -15.54 -39.28 33.06
N ASP A 4 -15.67 -37.95 33.17
CA ASP A 4 -15.83 -37.11 32.01
C ASP A 4 -14.56 -37.22 31.15
N ILE A 5 -14.76 -37.58 29.88
CA ILE A 5 -13.68 -37.75 28.93
C ILE A 5 -13.11 -36.35 28.68
N TRP A 6 -11.90 -36.09 29.16
CA TRP A 6 -11.19 -34.80 29.03
C TRP A 6 -11.11 -34.28 27.58
N ARG A 7 -11.21 -35.19 26.60
CA ARG A 7 -11.26 -34.87 25.17
C ARG A 7 -12.51 -34.08 24.76
N LEU A 8 -13.62 -34.17 25.50
CA LEU A 8 -14.82 -33.34 25.30
C LEU A 8 -14.63 -31.89 25.74
N VAL A 9 -13.51 -31.57 26.40
CA VAL A 9 -13.17 -30.22 26.89
C VAL A 9 -12.28 -29.46 25.90
N THR A 10 -11.80 -30.14 24.84
CA THR A 10 -11.06 -29.53 23.74
C THR A 10 -11.96 -29.36 22.52
N PRO A 11 -11.83 -28.25 21.75
CA PRO A 11 -12.56 -28.10 20.49
C PRO A 11 -12.28 -29.32 19.60
N GLN A 12 -13.32 -30.02 19.17
CA GLN A 12 -13.20 -31.08 18.16
C GLN A 12 -13.17 -30.41 16.79
N TYR A 13 -12.22 -30.80 15.95
CA TYR A 13 -12.07 -30.25 14.60
C TYR A 13 -12.31 -31.29 13.50
N ASP A 14 -12.87 -32.46 13.85
CA ASP A 14 -13.10 -33.57 12.92
C ASP A 14 -13.91 -33.14 11.68
N ASP A 15 -14.83 -32.18 11.84
CA ASP A 15 -15.61 -31.57 10.74
C ASP A 15 -14.75 -30.78 9.73
N PHE A 16 -13.54 -30.39 10.12
CA PHE A 16 -12.58 -29.63 9.31
C PHE A 16 -11.45 -30.50 8.75
N ASP A 17 -11.39 -31.80 9.07
CA ASP A 17 -10.32 -32.69 8.61
C ASP A 17 -10.18 -32.69 7.07
N LEU A 18 -11.31 -32.67 6.36
CA LEU A 18 -11.33 -32.56 4.90
C LEU A 18 -10.81 -31.21 4.40
N LEU A 19 -11.06 -30.12 5.12
CA LEU A 19 -10.56 -28.78 4.78
C LEU A 19 -9.05 -28.68 5.02
N PHE A 20 -8.55 -29.25 6.12
CA PHE A 20 -7.11 -29.28 6.40
C PHE A 20 -6.36 -30.20 5.43
N ALA A 21 -6.94 -31.34 5.03
CA ALA A 21 -6.36 -32.22 4.02
C ALA A 21 -6.19 -31.53 2.64
N GLN A 22 -6.99 -30.50 2.37
CA GLN A 22 -6.92 -29.69 1.13
C GLN A 22 -6.01 -28.46 1.25
N PHE A 23 -5.32 -28.25 2.38
CA PHE A 23 -4.48 -27.07 2.60
C PHE A 23 -3.44 -26.86 1.48
N GLU A 24 -2.76 -27.93 1.07
CA GLU A 24 -1.76 -27.91 -0.01
C GLU A 24 -2.35 -27.58 -1.38
N GLN A 25 -3.68 -27.66 -1.53
CA GLN A 25 -4.41 -27.35 -2.76
C GLN A 25 -4.89 -25.90 -2.80
N ILE A 26 -4.74 -25.14 -1.71
CA ILE A 26 -5.17 -23.74 -1.65
C ILE A 26 -4.30 -22.93 -2.62
N PRO A 27 -4.90 -22.27 -3.62
CA PRO A 27 -4.15 -21.48 -4.58
C PRO A 27 -3.46 -20.31 -3.90
N VAL A 28 -2.20 -20.10 -4.24
CA VAL A 28 -1.44 -18.93 -3.76
C VAL A 28 -2.01 -17.69 -4.43
N HIS A 29 -2.56 -16.79 -3.61
CA HIS A 29 -3.04 -15.49 -4.04
C HIS A 29 -2.04 -14.40 -3.71
N SER A 30 -1.84 -13.47 -4.64
CA SER A 30 -1.02 -12.28 -4.39
C SER A 30 -1.73 -11.31 -3.44
N PHE A 31 -0.98 -10.40 -2.84
CA PHE A 31 -1.51 -9.37 -1.94
C PHE A 31 -2.70 -8.60 -2.55
N PHE A 32 -2.61 -8.18 -3.81
CA PHE A 32 -3.68 -7.43 -4.47
C PHE A 32 -4.88 -8.28 -4.87
N GLN A 33 -4.72 -9.61 -4.95
CA GLN A 33 -5.84 -10.54 -5.16
C GLN A 33 -6.64 -10.75 -3.88
N THR A 34 -5.99 -10.69 -2.71
CA THR A 34 -6.69 -10.79 -1.41
C THR A 34 -7.29 -9.45 -0.97
N GLN A 35 -6.77 -8.33 -1.45
CA GLN A 35 -7.19 -6.97 -1.07
C GLN A 35 -8.04 -6.27 -2.14
N HIS A 36 -9.22 -6.81 -2.44
CA HIS A 36 -10.06 -6.31 -3.54
C HIS A 36 -10.38 -4.80 -3.46
N ARG A 37 -10.72 -4.30 -2.26
CA ARG A 37 -11.04 -2.89 -2.03
C ARG A 37 -9.86 -1.97 -2.34
N LEU A 38 -8.64 -2.37 -1.97
CA LEU A 38 -7.42 -1.61 -2.27
C LEU A 38 -7.17 -1.57 -3.77
N SER A 39 -7.26 -2.72 -4.44
CA SER A 39 -7.08 -2.84 -5.88
C SER A 39 -8.05 -1.95 -6.66
N GLN A 40 -9.33 -1.92 -6.26
CA GLN A 40 -10.32 -1.04 -6.86
C GLN A 40 -10.04 0.45 -6.61
N ALA A 41 -9.60 0.81 -5.40
CA ALA A 41 -9.27 2.19 -5.07
C ALA A 41 -8.08 2.71 -5.90
N ILE A 42 -7.03 1.88 -6.05
CA ILE A 42 -5.87 2.18 -6.90
C ILE A 42 -6.29 2.31 -8.36
N GLU A 43 -7.11 1.39 -8.87
CA GLU A 43 -7.60 1.44 -10.26
C GLU A 43 -8.37 2.74 -10.51
N ARG A 44 -9.27 3.11 -9.60
CA ARG A 44 -10.03 4.36 -9.69
C ARG A 44 -9.11 5.58 -9.63
N PHE A 45 -8.12 5.59 -8.75
CA PHE A 45 -7.13 6.66 -8.68
C PHE A 45 -6.36 6.81 -10.00
N ILE A 46 -5.95 5.71 -10.63
CA ILE A 46 -5.24 5.71 -11.92
C ILE A 46 -6.11 6.23 -13.08
N GLN A 47 -7.43 5.97 -13.03
CA GLN A 47 -8.35 6.28 -14.12
C GLN A 47 -8.94 7.70 -14.03
N ILE A 48 -9.04 8.28 -12.83
CA ILE A 48 -9.59 9.62 -12.66
C ILE A 48 -8.67 10.65 -13.34
N GLN A 49 -9.22 11.39 -14.29
CA GLN A 49 -8.58 12.53 -14.93
C GLN A 49 -9.04 13.84 -14.27
N GLY A 50 -8.14 14.82 -14.15
CA GLY A 50 -8.46 16.17 -13.67
C GLY A 50 -8.49 16.35 -12.14
N PHE A 51 -8.20 15.31 -11.34
CA PHE A 51 -8.00 15.42 -9.89
C PHE A 51 -6.52 15.31 -9.51
N SER A 52 -6.23 15.58 -8.23
CA SER A 52 -4.90 15.44 -7.64
C SER A 52 -4.30 14.05 -7.87
N ARG A 53 -3.05 14.00 -8.34
CA ARG A 53 -2.26 12.78 -8.54
C ARG A 53 -1.55 12.31 -7.26
N VAL A 54 -2.07 12.72 -6.11
CA VAL A 54 -1.54 12.34 -4.80
C VAL A 54 -2.42 11.24 -4.21
N LEU A 55 -1.82 10.07 -3.98
CA LEU A 55 -2.45 8.96 -3.26
C LEU A 55 -1.92 8.94 -1.83
N LEU A 56 -2.78 9.21 -0.86
CA LEU A 56 -2.46 9.02 0.56
C LEU A 56 -2.79 7.58 0.97
N ILE A 57 -1.82 6.88 1.54
CA ILE A 57 -1.97 5.50 2.01
C ILE A 57 -1.79 5.49 3.53
N ASN A 58 -2.87 5.16 4.24
CA ASN A 58 -2.83 4.91 5.67
C ASN A 58 -2.51 3.42 5.89
N ALA A 59 -1.27 3.11 6.24
CA ALA A 59 -0.78 1.75 6.46
C ALA A 59 0.14 1.72 7.70
N PRO A 60 0.44 0.53 8.25
CA PRO A 60 1.52 0.37 9.22
C PRO A 60 2.82 0.93 8.64
N ASP A 61 3.68 1.52 9.49
CA ASP A 61 4.94 2.11 9.04
C ASP A 61 5.94 1.03 8.61
N ASN A 62 5.78 0.58 7.38
CA ASN A 62 6.52 -0.52 6.79
C ASN A 62 6.80 -0.21 5.32
N SER A 63 8.08 -0.12 4.98
CA SER A 63 8.58 0.20 3.65
C SER A 63 8.19 -0.84 2.59
N VAL A 64 7.93 -2.09 3.00
CA VAL A 64 7.48 -3.18 2.11
C VAL A 64 6.11 -2.84 1.52
N TYR A 65 5.16 -2.36 2.33
CA TYR A 65 3.82 -2.00 1.83
C TYR A 65 3.89 -0.82 0.85
N ARG A 66 4.70 0.19 1.15
CA ARG A 66 4.93 1.32 0.25
C ARG A 66 5.50 0.86 -1.10
N SER A 67 6.43 -0.08 -1.07
CA SER A 67 7.04 -0.65 -2.28
C SER A 67 6.04 -1.49 -3.08
N LEU A 68 5.27 -2.35 -2.43
CA LEU A 68 4.24 -3.17 -3.09
C LEU A 68 3.20 -2.32 -3.81
N VAL A 69 2.73 -1.23 -3.21
CA VAL A 69 1.76 -0.33 -3.84
C VAL A 69 2.38 0.43 -5.01
N GLN A 70 3.60 0.94 -4.85
CA GLN A 70 4.32 1.59 -5.93
C GLN A 70 4.49 0.66 -7.13
N GLU A 71 4.97 -0.57 -6.92
CA GLU A 71 5.14 -1.57 -7.98
C GLU A 71 3.81 -1.90 -8.67
N HIS A 72 2.73 -2.05 -7.89
CA HIS A 72 1.42 -2.32 -8.46
C HIS A 72 0.92 -1.19 -9.37
N ILE A 73 1.12 0.06 -8.97
CA ILE A 73 0.77 1.23 -9.79
C ILE A 73 1.67 1.29 -11.03
N GLN A 74 2.97 1.06 -10.88
CA GLN A 74 3.95 1.10 -11.97
C GLN A 74 3.65 0.03 -13.03
N ASN A 75 3.23 -1.16 -12.61
CA ASN A 75 2.82 -2.24 -13.50
C ASN A 75 1.52 -1.91 -14.26
N LYS A 76 0.63 -1.09 -13.69
CA LYS A 76 -0.61 -0.64 -14.35
C LYS A 76 -0.41 0.58 -15.25
N ARG A 77 0.57 1.44 -14.96
CA ARG A 77 0.90 2.66 -15.71
C ARG A 77 2.39 2.73 -16.01
N LEU A 78 2.78 2.09 -17.10
CA LEU A 78 4.17 2.10 -17.59
C LEU A 78 4.57 3.52 -18.03
N GLY A 79 5.81 3.90 -17.72
CA GLY A 79 6.41 5.16 -18.16
C GLY A 79 5.98 6.41 -17.39
N VAL A 80 5.12 6.27 -16.38
CA VAL A 80 4.75 7.36 -15.47
C VAL A 80 5.69 7.32 -14.26
N PRO A 81 6.41 8.40 -13.93
CA PRO A 81 7.21 8.47 -12.71
C PRO A 81 6.29 8.34 -11.49
N ILE A 82 6.73 7.60 -10.46
CA ILE A 82 5.97 7.45 -9.21
C ILE A 82 6.92 7.79 -8.08
N VAL A 83 6.59 8.83 -7.33
CA VAL A 83 7.37 9.29 -6.19
C VAL A 83 6.66 8.88 -4.91
N ARG A 84 7.42 8.33 -3.95
CA ARG A 84 6.91 7.97 -2.62
C ARG A 84 7.61 8.78 -1.54
N THR A 85 6.88 9.07 -0.48
CA THR A 85 7.42 9.65 0.74
C THR A 85 6.69 9.04 1.94
N GLU A 86 7.39 8.98 3.07
CA GLU A 86 6.81 8.63 4.36
C GLU A 86 6.34 9.86 5.15
N SER A 87 6.87 11.03 4.81
CA SER A 87 6.55 12.30 5.45
C SER A 87 5.67 13.16 4.56
N LEU A 88 4.70 13.81 5.18
CA LEU A 88 3.88 14.87 4.58
C LEU A 88 4.46 16.27 4.86
N ASP A 89 5.76 16.33 5.20
CA ASP A 89 6.43 17.60 5.42
C ASP A 89 6.35 18.48 4.17
N MET A 90 5.84 19.70 4.37
CA MET A 90 5.53 20.64 3.29
C MET A 90 6.77 21.01 2.50
N SER A 91 7.92 21.13 3.18
CA SER A 91 9.15 21.48 2.50
C SER A 91 9.70 20.38 1.61
N THR A 92 9.43 19.13 1.97
CA THR A 92 9.77 17.96 1.15
C THR A 92 8.81 17.86 -0.04
N LEU A 93 7.50 18.06 0.18
CA LEU A 93 6.48 17.94 -0.87
C LEU A 93 6.58 19.05 -1.93
N PHE A 94 6.72 20.30 -1.50
CA PHE A 94 6.71 21.49 -2.37
C PHE A 94 8.09 22.05 -2.68
N GLY A 95 9.13 21.66 -1.92
CA GLY A 95 10.44 22.27 -2.00
C GLY A 95 10.54 23.51 -1.10
N GLN A 96 11.68 24.19 -1.20
CA GLN A 96 11.94 25.43 -0.46
C GLN A 96 12.63 26.45 -1.34
N ILE A 97 12.32 27.72 -1.10
CA ILE A 97 13.08 28.85 -1.65
C ILE A 97 13.54 29.67 -0.46
N LYS A 98 14.85 29.88 -0.34
CA LYS A 98 15.45 30.77 0.64
C LYS A 98 15.93 32.02 -0.09
N ALA A 99 15.51 33.18 0.39
CA ALA A 99 15.92 34.47 -0.14
C ALA A 99 16.47 35.35 0.98
N GLU A 100 17.56 36.07 0.69
CA GLU A 100 18.18 37.06 1.56
C GLU A 100 18.46 38.32 0.73
N ASN A 101 18.20 39.51 1.28
CA ASN A 101 18.40 40.80 0.60
C ASN A 101 17.73 40.91 -0.78
N GLY A 102 16.56 40.29 -0.96
CA GLY A 102 15.83 40.30 -2.23
C GLY A 102 16.41 39.38 -3.32
N GLN A 103 17.41 38.56 -2.99
CA GLN A 103 17.99 37.57 -3.90
C GLN A 103 17.73 36.15 -3.39
N ILE A 104 17.43 35.23 -4.30
CA ILE A 104 17.32 33.80 -3.98
C ILE A 104 18.72 33.26 -3.74
N ILE A 105 18.96 32.73 -2.55
CA ILE A 105 20.27 32.18 -2.13
C ILE A 105 20.28 30.64 -2.15
N SER A 106 19.13 29.99 -2.04
CA SER A 106 19.02 28.54 -2.21
C SER A 106 17.62 28.14 -2.63
N GLN A 107 17.52 27.09 -3.44
CA GLN A 107 16.26 26.49 -3.85
C GLN A 107 16.37 24.97 -3.83
N SER A 108 15.33 24.30 -3.35
CA SER A 108 15.18 22.85 -3.44
C SER A 108 13.86 22.51 -4.14
N THR A 109 13.91 21.49 -5.01
CA THR A 109 12.77 20.99 -5.77
C THR A 109 11.96 20.02 -4.92
N GLY A 110 10.64 20.23 -4.85
CA GLY A 110 9.73 19.34 -4.13
C GLY A 110 9.42 18.03 -4.88
N LEU A 111 8.93 17.04 -4.14
CA LEU A 111 8.53 15.74 -4.71
C LEU A 111 7.41 15.86 -5.75
N LEU A 112 6.49 16.82 -5.59
CA LEU A 112 5.40 17.05 -6.56
C LEU A 112 5.91 17.55 -7.92
N GLU A 113 7.02 18.29 -7.92
CA GLU A 113 7.65 18.76 -9.14
C GLU A 113 8.43 17.63 -9.84
N GLN A 114 9.10 16.77 -9.05
CA GLN A 114 9.82 15.58 -9.54
C GLN A 114 8.87 14.54 -10.17
N ALA A 115 7.62 14.50 -9.70
CA ALA A 115 6.57 13.63 -10.22
C ALA A 115 6.18 13.96 -11.69
N ASN A 116 6.56 15.11 -12.26
CA ASN A 116 6.44 15.44 -13.69
C ASN A 116 5.14 14.96 -14.39
N ASN A 117 3.99 15.46 -13.94
CA ASN A 117 2.67 15.03 -14.44
C ASN A 117 2.47 13.52 -14.39
N GLY A 118 2.91 12.89 -13.32
CA GLY A 118 2.77 11.48 -12.98
C GLY A 118 2.61 11.34 -11.49
#